data_AF-G0PB09-F1
#
_entry.id   AF-G0PB09-F1
#
_cell.length_a   1.000
_cell.length_b   1.000
_cell.length_c   1.000
_cell.angle_alpha   90.00
_cell.angle_beta   90.00
_cell.angle_gamma   90.00
#
_symmetry.space_group_name_H-M   'P 1'
#
loop_
_entity.id
_entity.type
_entity.pdbx_description
1 polymer ?
#
loop_
_entity_poly.entity_id
_entity_poly.type
_entity_poly.pdbx_seq_one_letter_code
_entity_poly.pdbx_strand_id
1 'polypeptide(L)'
;MLPRGVVANPSSKRKDLQGIRELAILGVLGFHFYPKLFPNGYLGVDQFFVLSGFFMCMLLTRSQKFPIFAIFVEFYTRRFKRILPLYFFFILLTMCVIYSGFPDAAILLNQESAGKALMFVSNRPETVEENYFKKVRRNI
;
A
#
# COMPACT_ATOMS: atom_id res chain seq x y z
N MET A 1 -45.66 22.22 -18.06
CA MET A 1 -45.32 20.94 -17.41
C MET A 1 -43.81 20.74 -17.51
N LEU A 2 -43.04 20.98 -16.45
CA LEU A 2 -41.58 20.82 -16.44
C LEU A 2 -41.21 19.50 -15.73
N PRO A 3 -40.26 18.70 -16.25
CA PRO A 3 -39.94 17.39 -15.73
C PRO A 3 -39.30 17.46 -14.34
N ARG A 4 -39.71 16.52 -13.49
CA ARG A 4 -39.36 16.39 -12.06
C ARG A 4 -37.86 16.42 -11.83
N GLY A 5 -37.47 17.19 -10.81
CA GLY A 5 -36.11 17.31 -10.32
C GLY A 5 -35.48 15.97 -9.99
N VAL A 6 -34.27 15.79 -10.53
CA VAL A 6 -33.34 14.76 -10.10
C VAL A 6 -32.96 15.08 -8.65
N VAL A 7 -33.55 14.36 -7.71
CA VAL A 7 -33.19 14.42 -6.30
C VAL A 7 -31.76 13.89 -6.19
N ALA A 8 -30.79 14.80 -6.05
CA ALA A 8 -29.39 14.44 -5.84
C ALA A 8 -29.27 13.65 -4.53
N ASN A 9 -29.03 12.35 -4.65
CA ASN A 9 -28.92 11.44 -3.50
C ASN A 9 -27.71 11.84 -2.62
N PRO A 10 -27.92 12.17 -1.34
CA PRO A 10 -26.85 12.61 -0.46
C PRO A 10 -25.92 11.43 -0.13
N SER A 11 -24.62 11.65 -0.40
CA SER A 11 -23.48 10.78 -0.04
C SER A 11 -23.19 9.54 -0.91
N SER A 12 -23.45 9.59 -2.23
CA SER A 12 -22.87 8.58 -3.13
C SER A 12 -21.33 8.63 -3.05
N LYS A 13 -20.72 7.67 -2.34
CA LYS A 13 -19.29 7.34 -2.50
C LYS A 13 -19.02 7.30 -4.01
N ARG A 14 -17.96 7.98 -4.45
CA ARG A 14 -17.51 8.01 -5.84
C ARG A 14 -16.95 6.63 -6.22
N LYS A 15 -17.87 5.68 -6.45
CA LYS A 15 -17.60 4.29 -6.82
C LYS A 15 -16.95 4.19 -8.20
N ASP A 16 -17.23 5.15 -9.07
CA ASP A 16 -16.53 5.41 -10.34
C ASP A 16 -15.01 5.45 -10.14
N LEU A 17 -14.53 6.27 -9.21
CA LEU A 17 -13.10 6.42 -8.94
C LEU A 17 -12.48 5.21 -8.24
N GLN A 18 -13.28 4.45 -7.48
CA GLN A 18 -12.84 3.19 -6.89
C GLN A 18 -12.71 2.09 -7.95
N GLY A 19 -13.67 1.97 -8.87
CA GLY A 19 -13.60 1.01 -9.97
C GLY A 19 -12.40 1.25 -10.89
N ILE A 20 -12.09 2.51 -11.23
CA ILE A 20 -10.89 2.82 -12.02
C ILE A 20 -9.60 2.41 -11.28
N ARG A 21 -9.57 2.54 -9.94
CA ARG A 21 -8.43 2.11 -9.12
C ARG A 21 -8.29 0.59 -9.10
N GLU A 22 -9.40 -0.14 -9.01
CA GLU A 22 -9.43 -1.60 -9.07
C GLU A 22 -8.91 -2.10 -10.43
N LEU A 23 -9.33 -1.46 -11.53
CA LEU A 23 -8.80 -1.75 -12.87
C LEU A 23 -7.29 -1.50 -12.96
N ALA A 24 -6.79 -0.42 -12.36
CA ALA A 24 -5.37 -0.13 -12.32
C ALA A 24 -4.58 -1.24 -11.58
N ILE A 25 -5.10 -1.74 -10.45
CA ILE A 25 -4.50 -2.86 -9.71
C ILE A 25 -4.50 -4.14 -10.57
N LEU A 26 -5.60 -4.45 -11.25
CA LEU A 26 -5.67 -5.61 -12.14
C LEU A 26 -4.64 -5.54 -13.27
N GLY A 27 -4.41 -4.34 -13.84
CA GLY A 27 -3.35 -4.13 -14.83
C GLY A 27 -1.95 -4.44 -14.28
N VAL A 28 -1.65 -3.99 -13.06
CA VAL A 28 -0.35 -4.26 -12.39
C VAL A 28 -0.17 -5.74 -12.10
N LEU A 29 -1.22 -6.42 -11.62
CA LEU A 29 -1.20 -7.87 -11.39
C LEU A 29 -0.99 -8.63 -12.71
N GLY A 30 -1.70 -8.22 -13.77
CA GLY A 30 -1.54 -8.80 -15.10
C GLY A 30 -0.11 -8.69 -15.63
N PHE A 31 0.56 -7.57 -15.41
CA PHE A 31 1.98 -7.40 -15.75
C PHE A 31 2.90 -8.35 -14.96
N HIS A 32 2.64 -8.57 -13.67
CA HIS A 32 3.45 -9.49 -12.86
C HIS A 32 3.26 -10.96 -13.25
N PHE A 33 2.03 -11.41 -13.51
CA PHE A 33 1.76 -12.80 -13.85
C PHE A 33 2.04 -13.13 -15.33
N TYR A 34 1.73 -12.21 -16.24
CA TYR A 34 1.85 -12.42 -17.69
C TYR A 34 2.47 -11.20 -18.38
N PRO A 35 3.78 -10.93 -18.15
CA PRO A 35 4.44 -9.73 -18.67
C PRO A 35 4.44 -9.63 -20.20
N LYS A 36 4.43 -10.76 -20.92
CA LYS A 36 4.36 -10.79 -22.40
C LYS A 36 2.99 -10.40 -22.94
N LEU A 37 1.92 -10.65 -22.19
CA LEU A 37 0.54 -10.36 -22.60
C LEU A 37 0.10 -8.95 -22.18
N PHE A 38 0.64 -8.45 -21.07
CA PHE A 38 0.35 -7.13 -20.53
C PHE A 38 1.62 -6.28 -20.33
N PRO A 39 2.39 -5.98 -21.41
CA PRO A 39 3.67 -5.26 -21.28
C PRO A 39 3.50 -3.85 -20.68
N ASN A 40 2.33 -3.24 -20.85
CA ASN A 40 2.02 -1.90 -20.36
C ASN A 40 1.32 -1.86 -18.99
N GLY A 41 1.18 -2.99 -18.30
CA GLY A 41 0.46 -3.03 -17.02
C GLY A 41 1.16 -2.26 -15.88
N TYR A 42 2.43 -1.88 -16.06
CA TYR A 42 3.14 -1.00 -15.13
C TYR A 42 2.51 0.41 -15.03
N LEU A 43 1.82 0.89 -16.09
CA LEU A 43 1.10 2.17 -16.07
C LEU A 43 -0.02 2.20 -15.03
N GLY A 44 -0.52 1.03 -14.63
CA GLY A 44 -1.49 0.91 -13.55
C GLY A 44 -0.95 1.40 -12.20
N VAL A 45 0.36 1.35 -11.98
CA VAL A 45 1.00 1.89 -10.75
C VAL A 45 0.81 3.41 -10.69
N ASP A 46 1.15 4.12 -11.77
CA ASP A 46 1.03 5.58 -11.85
C ASP A 46 -0.43 6.02 -11.72
N GLN A 47 -1.34 5.35 -12.44
CA GLN A 47 -2.77 5.62 -12.36
C GLN A 47 -3.34 5.41 -10.95
N PHE A 48 -2.94 4.33 -10.27
CA PHE A 48 -3.34 4.06 -8.90
C PHE A 48 -2.87 5.15 -7.93
N PHE A 49 -1.62 5.60 -8.06
CA PHE A 49 -1.06 6.64 -7.20
C PHE A 49 -1.72 8.00 -7.42
N VAL A 50 -1.91 8.42 -8.67
CA VAL A 50 -2.59 9.69 -9.01
C VAL A 50 -4.01 9.71 -8.45
N LEU A 51 -4.79 8.65 -8.66
CA LEU A 51 -6.17 8.55 -8.16
C LEU A 51 -6.23 8.50 -6.63
N SER A 52 -5.25 7.85 -5.99
CA SER A 52 -5.15 7.83 -4.53
C SER A 52 -4.84 9.20 -3.96
N GLY A 53 -3.93 9.96 -4.59
CA GLY A 53 -3.62 11.34 -4.22
C GLY A 53 -4.84 12.27 -4.38
N PHE A 54 -5.49 12.20 -5.54
CA PHE A 54 -6.72 12.95 -5.82
C PHE A 54 -7.81 12.71 -4.77
N PHE A 55 -8.06 11.45 -4.43
CA PHE A 55 -9.07 11.08 -3.43
C PHE A 55 -8.74 11.64 -2.04
N MET A 56 -7.45 11.64 -1.67
CA MET A 56 -7.01 12.13 -0.35
C MET A 56 -7.10 13.64 -0.26
N CYS A 57 -6.72 14.38 -1.30
CA CYS A 57 -6.92 15.82 -1.37
C CYS A 57 -8.41 16.18 -1.32
N MET A 58 -9.27 15.48 -2.09
CA MET A 58 -10.72 15.69 -2.06
C MET A 58 -11.32 15.47 -0.66
N LEU A 59 -10.85 14.45 0.07
CA LEU A 59 -11.29 14.18 1.43
C LEU A 59 -10.87 15.32 2.39
N LEU A 60 -9.65 15.83 2.22
CA LEU A 60 -9.12 16.93 3.03
C LEU A 60 -9.87 18.24 2.77
N THR A 61 -10.15 18.56 1.50
CA THR A 61 -10.88 19.77 1.09
C THR A 61 -12.33 19.76 1.56
N ARG A 62 -12.93 18.61 1.85
CA ARG A 62 -14.31 18.53 2.35
C ARG A 62 -14.46 18.96 3.83
N SER A 63 -13.36 19.03 4.58
CA SER A 63 -13.33 19.36 6.01
C SER A 63 -13.02 20.85 6.29
N GLN A 64 -13.51 21.78 5.46
CA GLN A 64 -13.23 23.24 5.51
C GLN A 64 -13.47 23.93 6.88
N LYS A 65 -14.19 23.30 7.82
CA LYS A 65 -14.58 23.91 9.10
C LYS A 65 -13.72 23.53 10.29
N PHE A 66 -12.72 22.66 10.13
CA PHE A 66 -11.86 22.22 11.23
C PHE A 66 -10.47 22.88 11.18
N PRO A 67 -9.82 23.11 12.33
CA PRO A 67 -8.42 23.52 12.34
C PRO A 67 -7.58 22.47 11.62
N ILE A 68 -6.64 22.94 10.80
CA ILE A 68 -5.78 22.10 9.92
C ILE A 68 -5.15 20.93 10.68
N PHE A 69 -4.69 21.18 11.91
CA PHE A 69 -4.12 20.16 12.79
C PHE A 69 -5.07 19.01 13.10
N ALA A 70 -6.34 19.30 13.41
CA ALA A 70 -7.33 18.27 13.70
C ALA A 70 -7.63 17.39 12.47
N ILE A 71 -7.66 17.99 11.28
CA ILE A 71 -7.85 17.26 10.03
C ILE A 71 -6.67 16.31 9.77
N PHE A 72 -5.44 16.78 9.98
CA PHE A 72 -4.24 15.94 9.86
C PHE A 72 -4.26 14.77 10.85
N VAL A 73 -4.53 15.04 12.13
CA VAL A 73 -4.60 13.99 13.16
C VAL A 73 -5.68 12.96 12.82
N GLU A 74 -6.87 13.40 12.41
CA GLU A 74 -7.96 12.50 12.03
C GLU A 74 -7.59 11.65 10.80
N PHE A 75 -6.97 12.26 9.81
CA PHE A 75 -6.54 11.60 8.58
C PHE A 75 -5.49 10.52 8.84
N TYR A 76 -4.43 10.86 9.60
CA TYR A 76 -3.39 9.90 9.96
C TYR A 76 -3.94 8.81 10.87
N THR A 77 -4.80 9.15 11.85
CA THR A 77 -5.42 8.16 12.75
C THR A 77 -6.26 7.14 11.99
N ARG A 78 -7.11 7.58 11.05
CA ARG A 78 -7.94 6.70 10.22
C ARG A 78 -7.08 5.76 9.36
N ARG A 79 -5.97 6.27 8.81
CA ARG A 79 -5.02 5.48 8.02
C ARG A 79 -4.28 4.46 8.89
N PHE A 80 -3.81 4.88 10.06
CA PHE A 80 -3.09 4.03 11.00
C PHE A 80 -3.95 2.86 11.47
N LYS A 81 -5.21 3.15 11.85
CA LYS A 81 -6.21 2.12 12.22
C LYS A 81 -6.55 1.15 11.09
N ARG A 82 -6.35 1.52 9.82
CA ARG A 82 -6.62 0.64 8.67
C ARG A 82 -5.40 -0.18 8.25
N ILE A 83 -4.20 0.39 8.32
CA ILE A 83 -2.97 -0.23 7.81
C ILE A 83 -2.31 -1.11 8.87
N LEU A 84 -2.25 -0.67 10.13
CA LEU A 84 -1.59 -1.43 11.20
C LEU A 84 -2.16 -2.84 11.43
N PRO A 85 -3.49 -3.06 11.45
CA PRO A 85 -4.01 -4.39 11.74
C PRO A 85 -3.56 -5.40 10.70
N LEU A 86 -3.60 -5.00 9.42
CA LEU A 86 -3.17 -5.84 8.32
C LEU A 86 -1.65 -6.05 8.37
N TYR A 87 -0.88 -5.03 8.73
CA TYR A 87 0.57 -5.10 8.89
C TYR A 87 0.99 -6.14 9.93
N PHE A 88 0.47 -6.03 11.17
CA PHE A 88 0.78 -6.99 12.23
C PHE A 88 0.26 -8.39 11.91
N PHE A 89 -0.92 -8.50 11.28
CA PHE A 89 -1.45 -9.77 10.82
C PHE A 89 -0.51 -10.47 9.83
N PHE A 90 0.02 -9.75 8.84
CA PHE A 90 0.96 -10.33 7.89
C PHE A 90 2.29 -10.72 8.54
N ILE A 91 2.83 -9.92 9.47
CA ILE A 91 4.03 -10.31 10.23
C ILE A 91 3.77 -11.62 10.97
N LEU A 92 2.66 -11.71 11.71
CA LEU A 92 2.31 -12.92 12.46
C LEU A 92 2.12 -14.12 11.52
N LEU A 93 1.38 -13.94 10.43
CA LEU A 93 1.12 -14.99 9.44
C LEU A 93 2.43 -15.51 8.83
N THR A 94 3.32 -14.61 8.41
CA THR A 94 4.62 -15.01 7.84
C THR A 94 5.45 -15.80 8.85
N MET A 95 5.51 -15.36 10.12
CA MET A 95 6.20 -16.12 11.17
C MET A 95 5.57 -17.51 11.34
N CYS A 96 4.24 -17.62 11.45
CA CYS A 96 3.56 -18.90 11.60
C CYS A 96 3.84 -19.86 10.43
N VAL A 97 3.85 -19.36 9.19
CA VAL A 97 4.15 -20.16 7.99
C VAL A 97 5.61 -20.62 7.96
N ILE A 98 6.53 -19.76 8.38
CA ILE A 98 7.96 -20.10 8.42
C ILE A 98 8.22 -21.20 9.47
N TYR A 99 7.62 -21.07 10.65
CA TYR A 99 7.75 -22.07 11.72
C TYR A 99 7.13 -23.44 11.40
N SER A 100 6.13 -23.51 10.51
CA SER A 100 5.43 -24.76 10.21
C SER A 100 6.05 -25.57 9.06
N GLY A 101 6.87 -24.97 8.20
CA GLY A 101 7.30 -25.62 6.95
C GLY A 101 8.72 -25.33 6.47
N PHE A 102 9.52 -24.51 7.17
CA PHE A 102 10.87 -24.14 6.71
C PHE A 102 11.99 -24.61 7.66
N PRO A 103 13.23 -24.80 7.14
CA PRO A 103 14.39 -25.19 7.95
C PRO A 103 14.79 -24.11 8.97
N ASP A 104 15.42 -24.51 10.08
CA ASP A 104 15.80 -23.62 11.19
C ASP A 104 16.62 -22.39 10.78
N ALA A 105 17.46 -22.51 9.75
CA ALA A 105 18.24 -21.39 9.21
C ALA A 105 17.36 -20.25 8.65
N ALA A 106 16.20 -20.58 8.09
CA ALA A 106 15.23 -19.60 7.61
C ALA A 106 14.49 -18.92 8.78
N ILE A 107 14.37 -19.57 9.93
CA ILE A 107 13.68 -19.02 11.11
C ILE A 107 14.49 -17.86 11.70
N LEU A 108 15.80 -18.05 11.90
CA LEU A 108 16.70 -17.03 12.48
C LEU A 108 16.76 -15.75 11.65
N LEU A 109 16.91 -15.87 10.33
CA LEU A 109 16.96 -14.72 9.42
C LEU A 109 15.64 -13.94 9.41
N ASN A 110 14.52 -14.66 9.45
CA ASN A 110 13.19 -14.07 9.41
C ASN A 110 12.76 -13.50 10.76
N GLN A 111 13.25 -14.03 11.89
CA GLN A 111 13.04 -13.42 13.22
C GLN A 111 13.71 -12.06 13.34
N GLU A 112 14.97 -11.93 12.89
CA GLU A 112 15.67 -10.66 12.92
C GLU A 112 14.97 -9.63 12.03
N SER A 113 14.51 -10.07 10.85
CA SER A 113 13.75 -9.25 9.90
C SER A 113 12.39 -8.84 10.48
N ALA A 114 11.68 -9.75 11.14
CA ALA A 114 10.40 -9.47 11.79
C ALA A 114 10.55 -8.50 12.97
N GLY A 115 11.62 -8.61 13.76
CA GLY A 115 11.92 -7.64 14.82
C GLY A 115 12.16 -6.22 14.29
N LYS A 116 12.95 -6.10 13.22
CA LYS A 116 13.17 -4.82 12.52
C LYS A 116 11.88 -4.27 11.90
N ALA A 117 11.03 -5.15 11.36
CA ALA A 117 9.72 -4.79 10.81
C ALA A 117 8.78 -4.26 11.91
N LEU A 118 8.65 -4.96 13.04
CA LEU A 118 7.81 -4.52 14.17
C LEU A 118 8.17 -3.11 14.67
N MET A 119 9.47 -2.80 14.69
CA MET A 119 9.97 -1.48 15.09
C MET A 119 9.95 -0.44 13.96
N PHE A 120 9.45 -0.80 12.78
CA PHE A 120 9.48 0.02 11.56
C PHE A 120 10.90 0.47 11.13
N VAL A 121 11.94 -0.23 11.60
CA VAL A 121 13.36 0.03 11.29
C VAL A 121 13.81 -0.78 10.07
N SER A 122 12.91 -1.56 9.44
CA SER A 122 13.23 -2.35 8.26
C SER A 122 13.71 -1.51 7.07
N ASN A 123 13.33 -0.23 6.99
CA ASN A 123 13.78 0.67 5.93
C ASN A 123 15.07 1.40 6.34
N ARG A 124 16.11 0.63 6.73
CA ARG A 124 17.46 1.16 6.95
C ARG A 124 18.30 1.05 5.69
N PRO A 125 19.30 1.92 5.47
CA PRO A 125 20.30 1.69 4.45
C PRO A 125 20.93 0.32 4.67
N GLU A 126 20.86 -0.52 3.63
CA GLU A 126 21.44 -1.86 3.61
C GLU A 126 22.96 -1.78 3.78
N THR A 127 23.51 -2.70 4.56
CA THR A 127 24.96 -2.81 4.76
C THR A 127 25.59 -3.38 3.48
N VAL A 128 26.91 -3.20 3.33
CA VAL A 128 27.65 -3.66 2.14
C VAL A 128 27.56 -5.18 1.94
N GLU A 129 27.36 -5.93 3.04
CA GLU A 129 27.16 -7.38 3.06
C GLU A 129 25.80 -7.82 2.50
N GLU A 130 24.75 -7.01 2.70
CA GLU A 130 23.36 -7.27 2.24
C GLU A 130 23.17 -6.87 0.77
N ASN A 131 23.90 -5.86 0.31
CA ASN A 131 23.85 -5.38 -1.07
C ASN A 131 24.67 -6.27 -2.02
N TYR A 132 24.01 -7.19 -2.73
CA TYR A 132 24.61 -8.04 -3.77
C TYR A 132 25.55 -7.27 -4.71
N PHE A 133 25.12 -6.09 -5.18
CA PHE A 133 25.90 -5.26 -6.11
C PHE A 133 27.13 -4.59 -5.47
N LYS A 134 27.10 -4.28 -4.17
CA LYS A 134 28.28 -3.74 -3.46
C LYS A 134 29.25 -4.83 -3.07
N LYS A 135 28.75 -6.03 -2.72
CA LYS A 135 29.58 -7.21 -2.41
C LYS A 135 30.42 -7.66 -3.60
N VAL A 136 29.83 -7.70 -4.81
CA VAL A 136 30.55 -8.03 -6.04
C VAL A 136 31.64 -7.00 -6.36
N ARG A 137 31.38 -5.70 -6.18
CA ARG A 137 32.34 -4.62 -6.47
C ARG A 137 33.52 -4.56 -5.47
N ARG A 138 33.41 -5.19 -4.29
CA ARG A 138 34.49 -5.23 -3.29
C ARG A 138 35.51 -6.36 -3.53
N ASN A 139 35.11 -7.38 -4.29
CA ASN A 139 35.95 -8.55 -4.61
C ASN A 139 36.56 -8.47 -6.02
N ILE A 140 36.49 -7.31 -6.66
CA ILE A 140 37.18 -6.93 -7.90
C ILE A 140 38.09 -5.77 -7.53
#